data_AF-A0A2X4V8C2-F1
#
_entry.id   AF-A0A2X4V8C2-F1
#
_cell.length_a   1.000
_cell.length_b   1.000
_cell.length_c   1.000
_cell.angle_alpha   90.00
_cell.angle_beta   90.00
_cell.angle_gamma   90.00
#
_symmetry.space_group_name_H-M   'P 1'
#
loop_
_entity.id
_entity.type
_entity.pdbx_description
1 polymer ?
#
loop_
_entity_poly.entity_id
_entity_poly.type
_entity_poly.pdbx_seq_one_letter_code
_entity_poly.pdbx_strand_id
1 'polypeptide(L)'
;MKKINSVYCSLISGLLITSSLYMNIASAAEGTESLKLDVITTVTAGTCKVKLMVDKVENNTVAFGDVYTSEVVNESKSKSFSLIFSECESVNSGQAKITLRPKSGVSCDAAGAGNAFANTVTGAGSASAVAVAIRTKSDPKDASGEPLNCGSPVQKTVRISPTADTEWPLNARLVVAAPNSSDAVTAGSFSSQGTFNIVYE
;
A
#
# COMPACT_ATOMS: atom_id res chain seq x y z
N MET A 1 -6.30 83.54 50.08
CA MET A 1 -5.69 84.22 48.92
C MET A 1 -5.13 83.18 47.97
N LYS A 2 -5.48 83.29 46.68
CA LYS A 2 -4.75 82.85 45.47
C LYS A 2 -4.45 81.35 45.24
N LYS A 3 -5.32 80.79 44.38
CA LYS A 3 -5.06 80.06 43.12
C LYS A 3 -4.12 78.84 43.12
N ILE A 4 -4.74 77.67 43.04
CA ILE A 4 -4.16 76.47 42.43
C ILE A 4 -4.65 76.42 40.97
N ASN A 5 -3.74 76.43 40.00
CA ASN A 5 -3.99 75.99 38.64
C ASN A 5 -2.68 75.72 37.91
N SER A 6 -2.74 74.75 36.99
CA SER A 6 -1.80 74.45 35.89
C SER A 6 -0.96 73.18 36.10
N VAL A 7 -0.88 72.18 35.20
CA VAL A 7 -1.55 71.83 33.93
C VAL A 7 -1.03 70.42 33.58
N TYR A 8 -1.92 69.54 33.09
CA TYR A 8 -1.76 68.39 32.16
C TYR A 8 -0.54 67.45 32.23
N CYS A 9 -0.76 66.14 32.13
CA CYS A 9 -0.92 65.42 30.85
C CYS A 9 -0.96 63.88 31.09
N SER A 10 -1.96 63.20 30.50
CA SER A 10 -1.87 61.82 29.93
C SER A 10 -1.59 60.64 30.89
N LEU A 11 -2.32 59.51 30.92
CA LEU A 11 -3.13 58.79 29.94
C LEU A 11 -4.18 57.91 30.65
N ILE A 12 -5.29 57.70 29.95
CA ILE A 12 -6.45 56.88 30.32
C ILE A 12 -6.22 55.43 29.86
N SER A 13 -6.79 54.49 30.61
CA SER A 13 -7.36 53.19 30.16
C SER A 13 -6.51 51.94 30.42
N GLY A 14 -7.06 51.06 31.24
CA GLY A 14 -6.69 49.65 31.35
C GLY A 14 -7.89 48.85 31.83
N LEU A 15 -8.83 48.63 30.91
CA LEU A 15 -10.11 47.95 31.04
C LEU A 15 -9.93 46.45 31.37
N LEU A 16 -10.70 45.95 32.34
CA LEU A 16 -10.92 44.52 32.60
C LEU A 16 -11.71 43.89 31.44
N ILE A 17 -11.18 42.83 30.82
CA ILE A 17 -11.95 41.89 30.00
C ILE A 17 -11.50 40.46 30.31
N THR A 18 -12.48 39.66 30.72
CA THR A 18 -12.47 38.20 30.92
C THR A 18 -12.45 37.43 29.59
N SER A 19 -12.25 36.11 29.67
CA SER A 19 -12.39 35.08 28.59
C SER A 19 -11.08 34.82 27.84
N SER A 20 -10.65 33.60 27.54
CA SER A 20 -11.26 32.26 27.66
C SER A 20 -10.12 31.24 27.42
N LEU A 21 -10.19 30.09 28.09
CA LEU A 21 -9.31 28.95 27.86
C LEU A 21 -9.42 28.47 26.41
N TYR A 22 -8.37 28.68 25.62
CA TYR A 22 -8.22 28.01 24.33
C TYR A 22 -7.72 26.58 24.58
N MET A 23 -8.66 25.67 24.78
CA MET A 23 -8.41 24.25 24.54
C MET A 23 -8.35 24.06 23.02
N ASN A 24 -7.15 23.84 22.48
CA ASN A 24 -7.04 23.30 21.13
C ASN A 24 -7.53 21.86 21.16
N ILE A 25 -8.77 21.71 20.73
CA ILE A 25 -9.40 20.46 20.37
C ILE A 25 -8.52 19.81 19.30
N ALA A 26 -7.92 18.66 19.62
CA ALA A 26 -7.35 17.81 18.59
C ALA A 26 -8.48 17.43 17.64
N SER A 27 -8.44 17.95 16.42
CA SER A 27 -9.28 17.49 15.34
C SER A 27 -8.87 16.04 15.03
N ALA A 28 -9.66 15.08 15.50
CA ALA A 28 -9.69 13.75 14.92
C ALA A 28 -10.16 13.94 13.47
N ALA A 29 -9.21 13.96 12.53
CA ALA A 29 -9.51 13.84 11.13
C ALA A 29 -9.96 12.39 10.90
N GLU A 30 -11.26 12.16 11.05
CA GLU A 30 -11.93 10.98 10.51
C GLU A 30 -11.97 11.13 8.98
N GLY A 31 -10.95 10.61 8.32
CA GLY A 31 -10.99 10.27 6.91
C GLY A 31 -10.87 8.76 6.79
N THR A 32 -11.90 8.08 6.29
CA THR A 32 -11.78 6.67 5.90
C THR A 32 -10.88 6.60 4.67
N GLU A 33 -9.58 6.38 4.89
CA GLU A 33 -8.58 6.35 3.83
C GLU A 33 -8.33 4.91 3.38
N SER A 34 -8.82 4.59 2.19
CA SER A 34 -8.79 3.23 1.66
C SER A 34 -7.43 2.90 1.03
N LEU A 35 -6.74 1.88 1.55
CA LEU A 35 -5.50 1.35 0.97
C LEU A 35 -5.80 0.36 -0.18
N LYS A 36 -5.25 0.59 -1.38
CA LYS A 36 -5.55 -0.20 -2.59
C LYS A 36 -4.30 -0.63 -3.36
N LEU A 37 -4.06 -1.94 -3.47
CA LEU A 37 -3.12 -2.50 -4.45
C LEU A 37 -3.89 -2.92 -5.71
N ASP A 38 -3.68 -2.25 -6.85
CA ASP A 38 -4.30 -2.65 -8.13
C ASP A 38 -3.32 -3.50 -8.95
N VAL A 39 -3.75 -4.71 -9.30
CA VAL A 39 -2.96 -5.62 -10.13
C VAL A 39 -3.54 -5.63 -11.54
N ILE A 40 -2.72 -5.34 -12.53
CA ILE A 40 -3.11 -5.33 -13.95
C ILE A 40 -2.45 -6.49 -14.67
N THR A 41 -3.23 -7.38 -15.25
CA THR A 41 -2.71 -8.54 -16.01
C THR A 41 -2.67 -8.23 -17.51
N THR A 42 -1.54 -8.45 -18.17
CA THR A 42 -1.43 -8.37 -19.64
C THR A 42 -1.52 -9.77 -20.22
N VAL A 43 -2.54 -10.05 -21.04
CA VAL A 43 -2.79 -11.35 -21.67
C VAL A 43 -2.34 -11.30 -23.13
N THR A 44 -1.37 -12.10 -23.52
CA THR A 44 -0.92 -12.26 -24.91
C THR A 44 -1.62 -13.45 -25.55
N ALA A 45 -2.01 -13.35 -26.82
CA ALA A 45 -2.87 -14.33 -27.48
C ALA A 45 -2.26 -15.74 -27.54
N GLY A 46 -2.94 -16.68 -26.85
CA GLY A 46 -2.58 -18.09 -26.75
C GLY A 46 -2.44 -18.51 -25.29
N THR A 47 -3.37 -19.36 -24.85
CA THR A 47 -3.23 -20.27 -23.70
C THR A 47 -3.55 -19.71 -22.28
N CYS A 48 -4.49 -20.35 -21.57
CA CYS A 48 -5.09 -20.02 -20.25
C CYS A 48 -5.81 -18.67 -20.05
N LYS A 49 -7.03 -18.73 -19.46
CA LYS A 49 -7.66 -17.61 -18.75
C LYS A 49 -7.09 -17.48 -17.34
N VAL A 50 -6.77 -16.26 -16.94
CA VAL A 50 -6.22 -15.96 -15.60
C VAL A 50 -7.08 -14.94 -14.88
N LYS A 51 -7.47 -15.26 -13.65
CA LYS A 51 -8.23 -14.39 -12.76
C LYS A 51 -7.47 -14.16 -11.47
N LEU A 52 -7.55 -12.94 -10.94
CA LEU A 52 -7.09 -12.65 -9.58
C LEU A 52 -8.27 -12.85 -8.62
N MET A 53 -8.05 -13.64 -7.59
CA MET A 53 -9.04 -13.94 -6.56
C MET A 53 -8.58 -13.37 -5.23
N VAL A 54 -9.46 -12.60 -4.59
CA VAL A 54 -9.29 -12.10 -3.23
C VAL A 54 -10.44 -12.65 -2.41
N ASP A 55 -10.13 -13.34 -1.31
CA ASP A 55 -11.16 -13.96 -0.47
C ASP A 55 -12.13 -14.87 -1.26
N LYS A 56 -11.62 -15.57 -2.28
CA LYS A 56 -12.37 -16.42 -3.23
C LYS A 56 -13.37 -15.69 -4.13
N VAL A 57 -13.26 -14.37 -4.23
CA VAL A 57 -14.04 -13.55 -5.15
C VAL A 57 -13.11 -12.93 -6.19
N GLU A 58 -13.53 -12.93 -7.45
CA GLU A 58 -12.79 -12.29 -8.53
C GLU A 58 -12.67 -10.78 -8.25
N ASN A 59 -11.43 -10.30 -8.14
CA ASN A 59 -11.15 -8.91 -7.82
C ASN A 59 -9.74 -8.55 -8.31
N ASN A 60 -9.57 -7.39 -8.92
CA ASN A 60 -8.26 -6.92 -9.37
C ASN A 60 -7.52 -6.09 -8.31
N THR A 61 -8.16 -5.84 -7.17
CA THR A 61 -7.64 -5.02 -6.08
C THR A 61 -7.52 -5.82 -4.79
N VAL A 62 -6.31 -5.86 -4.21
CA VAL A 62 -6.08 -6.39 -2.86
C VAL A 62 -6.17 -5.24 -1.86
N ALA A 63 -7.37 -5.03 -1.32
CA ALA A 63 -7.62 -3.97 -0.34
C ALA A 63 -7.30 -4.44 1.09
N PHE A 64 -6.45 -3.69 1.81
CA PHE A 64 -6.09 -3.96 3.19
C PHE A 64 -7.09 -3.41 4.22
N GLY A 65 -7.97 -2.49 3.80
CA GLY A 65 -8.83 -1.72 4.68
C GLY A 65 -8.02 -0.78 5.57
N ASP A 66 -8.54 -0.50 6.76
CA ASP A 66 -7.82 0.29 7.76
C ASP A 66 -6.65 -0.52 8.35
N VAL A 67 -5.53 0.17 8.53
CA VAL A 67 -4.27 -0.41 9.02
C VAL A 67 -3.64 0.56 9.99
N TYR A 68 -3.28 0.06 11.17
CA TYR A 68 -2.49 0.85 12.11
C TYR A 68 -1.02 0.85 11.71
N THR A 69 -0.33 1.96 11.94
CA THR A 69 1.12 2.07 11.64
C THR A 69 1.93 0.99 12.36
N SER A 70 1.51 0.58 13.57
CA SER A 70 2.12 -0.53 14.32
C SER A 70 2.02 -1.88 13.59
N GLU A 71 0.96 -2.13 12.81
CA GLU A 71 0.84 -3.35 12.02
C GLU A 71 1.75 -3.35 10.80
N VAL A 72 2.12 -2.17 10.29
CA VAL A 72 3.14 -2.03 9.23
C VAL A 72 4.54 -2.24 9.80
N VAL A 73 4.84 -1.60 10.93
CA VAL A 73 6.14 -1.71 11.63
C VAL A 73 6.43 -3.15 12.06
N ASN A 74 5.42 -3.87 12.55
CA ASN A 74 5.54 -5.27 12.93
C ASN A 74 5.36 -6.24 11.73
N GLU A 75 5.17 -5.71 10.53
CA GLU A 75 4.81 -6.44 9.31
C GLU A 75 3.66 -7.46 9.49
N SER A 76 2.74 -7.19 10.42
CA SER A 76 1.66 -8.11 10.80
C SER A 76 0.42 -7.96 9.91
N LYS A 77 0.30 -6.84 9.17
CA LYS A 77 -0.80 -6.66 8.21
C LYS A 77 -0.47 -7.30 6.87
N SER A 78 -1.24 -8.31 6.52
CA SER A 78 -1.11 -9.00 5.24
C SER A 78 -2.46 -9.51 4.73
N LYS A 79 -2.58 -9.74 3.43
CA LYS A 79 -3.79 -10.22 2.78
C LYS A 79 -3.48 -11.27 1.72
N SER A 80 -4.17 -12.39 1.82
CA SER A 80 -4.06 -13.50 0.87
C SER A 80 -4.82 -13.19 -0.41
N PHE A 81 -4.26 -13.62 -1.53
CA PHE A 81 -4.92 -13.61 -2.83
C PHE A 81 -4.34 -14.74 -3.68
N SER A 82 -4.96 -15.03 -4.83
CA SER A 82 -4.44 -16.06 -5.73
C SER A 82 -4.65 -15.70 -7.18
N LEU A 83 -3.85 -16.30 -8.05
CA LEU A 83 -4.12 -16.35 -9.48
C LEU A 83 -4.73 -17.71 -9.81
N ILE A 84 -5.91 -17.71 -10.44
CA ILE A 84 -6.56 -18.92 -10.95
C ILE A 84 -6.32 -19.01 -12.46
N PHE A 85 -5.64 -20.08 -12.86
CA PHE A 85 -5.46 -20.46 -14.25
C PHE A 85 -6.56 -21.45 -14.63
N SER A 86 -7.28 -21.17 -15.70
CA SER A 86 -8.42 -21.94 -16.20
C SER A 86 -8.37 -21.99 -17.73
N GLU A 87 -9.09 -22.92 -18.36
CA GLU A 87 -9.14 -23.05 -19.83
C GLU A 87 -7.73 -23.11 -20.46
N CYS A 88 -6.91 -24.01 -19.91
CA CYS A 88 -5.48 -24.16 -20.21
C CYS A 88 -5.19 -25.29 -21.22
N GLU A 89 -6.18 -25.79 -21.93
CA GLU A 89 -6.10 -27.00 -22.78
C GLU A 89 -5.04 -26.90 -23.89
N SER A 90 -4.66 -25.67 -24.25
CA SER A 90 -3.70 -25.37 -25.31
C SER A 90 -2.24 -25.20 -24.83
N VAL A 91 -1.99 -25.28 -23.52
CA VAL A 91 -0.62 -25.26 -22.95
C VAL A 91 -0.03 -26.67 -22.96
N ASN A 92 0.86 -26.95 -23.91
CA ASN A 92 1.41 -28.30 -24.09
C ASN A 92 2.41 -28.71 -23.00
N SER A 93 3.18 -27.78 -22.42
CA SER A 93 4.13 -28.14 -21.34
C SER A 93 3.48 -28.27 -19.96
N GLY A 94 2.25 -27.78 -19.80
CA GLY A 94 1.58 -27.65 -18.51
C GLY A 94 2.29 -26.69 -17.55
N GLN A 95 3.02 -25.68 -18.06
CA GLN A 95 3.75 -24.72 -17.25
C GLN A 95 3.50 -23.27 -17.66
N ALA A 96 3.52 -22.41 -16.65
CA ALA A 96 3.51 -20.97 -16.80
C ALA A 96 4.69 -20.35 -16.04
N LYS A 97 5.49 -19.54 -16.73
CA LYS A 97 6.53 -18.70 -16.16
C LYS A 97 5.95 -17.33 -15.84
N ILE A 98 6.00 -16.95 -14.58
CA ILE A 98 5.35 -15.74 -14.07
C ILE A 98 6.39 -14.81 -13.46
N THR A 99 6.31 -13.53 -13.81
CA THR A 99 7.04 -12.45 -13.14
C THR A 99 6.06 -11.36 -12.73
N LEU A 100 6.28 -10.74 -11.57
CA LEU A 100 5.54 -9.54 -11.16
C LEU A 100 6.45 -8.33 -11.33
N ARG A 101 5.99 -7.31 -12.04
CA ARG A 101 6.72 -6.05 -12.26
C ARG A 101 5.90 -4.87 -11.78
N PRO A 102 6.50 -3.75 -11.36
CA PRO A 102 5.74 -2.53 -11.13
C PRO A 102 5.06 -2.11 -12.44
N LYS A 103 3.84 -1.60 -12.34
CA LYS A 103 3.18 -0.98 -13.50
C LYS A 103 4.02 0.22 -13.96
N SER A 104 3.97 0.55 -15.25
CA SER A 104 4.60 1.77 -15.77
C SER A 104 4.21 3.00 -14.93
N GLY A 105 5.20 3.77 -14.48
CA GLY A 105 5.02 4.93 -13.60
C GLY A 105 4.96 4.61 -12.10
N VAL A 106 4.98 3.33 -11.71
CA VAL A 106 5.10 2.91 -10.30
C VAL A 106 6.55 2.56 -9.99
N SER A 107 7.05 3.03 -8.85
CA SER A 107 8.39 2.72 -8.37
C SER A 107 8.36 1.58 -7.35
N CYS A 108 9.50 0.93 -7.20
CA CYS A 108 9.81 0.12 -6.02
C CYS A 108 10.31 1.02 -4.88
N ASP A 109 10.35 0.49 -3.67
CA ASP A 109 11.04 1.13 -2.56
C ASP A 109 12.56 1.23 -2.81
N ALA A 110 13.32 1.79 -1.87
CA ALA A 110 14.75 2.07 -2.00
C ALA A 110 15.12 2.75 -3.33
N ALA A 111 14.40 3.83 -3.66
CA ALA A 111 14.57 4.59 -4.90
C ALA A 111 14.48 3.74 -6.19
N GLY A 112 13.62 2.72 -6.19
CA GLY A 112 13.36 1.85 -7.34
C GLY A 112 14.18 0.56 -7.38
N ALA A 113 15.16 0.40 -6.49
CA ALA A 113 16.00 -0.80 -6.43
C ALA A 113 15.52 -1.86 -5.43
N GLY A 114 14.57 -1.50 -4.55
CA GLY A 114 14.14 -2.36 -3.47
C GLY A 114 13.14 -3.45 -3.88
N ASN A 115 12.80 -4.32 -2.94
CA ASN A 115 11.99 -5.52 -3.19
C ASN A 115 10.48 -5.26 -3.09
N ALA A 116 10.06 -4.18 -2.43
CA ALA A 116 8.65 -3.88 -2.19
C ALA A 116 8.14 -2.82 -3.18
N PHE A 117 6.84 -2.85 -3.45
CA PHE A 117 6.19 -1.88 -4.34
C PHE A 117 5.86 -0.63 -3.52
N ALA A 118 6.37 0.52 -3.94
CA ALA A 118 6.24 1.76 -3.19
C ALA A 118 4.82 2.32 -3.25
N ASN A 119 4.50 3.19 -2.30
CA ASN A 119 3.29 4.00 -2.33
C ASN A 119 3.29 4.93 -3.56
N THR A 120 2.22 4.92 -4.33
CA THR A 120 1.99 5.78 -5.50
C THR A 120 1.21 7.05 -5.15
N VAL A 121 0.59 7.10 -3.96
CA VAL A 121 -0.08 8.31 -3.48
C VAL A 121 0.98 9.33 -3.10
N THR A 122 0.84 10.55 -3.59
CA THR A 122 1.78 11.65 -3.33
C THR A 122 1.04 12.86 -2.75
N GLY A 123 1.76 13.74 -2.06
CA GLY A 123 1.20 14.96 -1.46
C GLY A 123 0.71 14.77 -0.02
N ALA A 124 0.01 15.80 0.48
CA ALA A 124 -0.53 15.81 1.84
C ALA A 124 -1.55 14.67 2.03
N GLY A 125 -1.43 13.94 3.14
CA GLY A 125 -2.28 12.78 3.43
C GLY A 125 -1.78 11.47 2.84
N SER A 126 -0.63 11.41 2.16
CA SER A 126 0.00 10.14 1.78
C SER A 126 0.70 9.49 2.97
N ALA A 127 0.56 8.17 3.11
CA ALA A 127 1.36 7.40 4.06
C ALA A 127 2.85 7.44 3.66
N SER A 128 3.72 7.82 4.59
CA SER A 128 5.18 7.78 4.39
C SER A 128 5.78 6.47 4.90
N ALA A 129 6.89 6.06 4.26
CA ALA A 129 7.67 4.88 4.59
C ALA A 129 6.88 3.56 4.61
N VAL A 130 5.79 3.47 3.84
CA VAL A 130 5.01 2.24 3.65
C VAL A 130 5.19 1.71 2.23
N ALA A 131 5.43 0.41 2.11
CA ALA A 131 5.45 -0.32 0.84
C ALA A 131 4.70 -1.65 1.00
N VAL A 132 4.46 -2.35 -0.12
CA VAL A 132 3.85 -3.68 -0.11
C VAL A 132 4.78 -4.71 -0.73
N ALA A 133 5.07 -5.77 0.01
CA ALA A 133 5.85 -6.91 -0.46
C ALA A 133 4.91 -8.06 -0.86
N ILE A 134 5.18 -8.66 -2.02
CA ILE A 134 4.40 -9.81 -2.54
C ILE A 134 5.23 -11.08 -2.45
N ARG A 135 4.66 -12.14 -1.86
CA ARG A 135 5.31 -13.43 -1.65
C ARG A 135 4.45 -14.60 -2.13
N THR A 136 5.10 -15.73 -2.43
CA THR A 136 4.42 -16.99 -2.72
C THR A 136 3.84 -17.60 -1.45
N LYS A 137 2.81 -18.46 -1.60
CA LYS A 137 1.96 -19.05 -0.55
C LYS A 137 0.83 -18.14 -0.08
N SER A 138 -0.28 -18.76 0.32
CA SER A 138 -1.49 -18.07 0.75
C SER A 138 -1.42 -17.65 2.21
N ASP A 139 -0.65 -18.33 3.07
CA ASP A 139 -0.67 -18.04 4.50
C ASP A 139 -0.13 -16.62 4.77
N PRO A 140 -1.01 -15.69 5.21
CA PRO A 140 -0.63 -14.33 5.50
C PRO A 140 0.35 -14.20 6.68
N LYS A 141 0.58 -15.26 7.44
CA LYS A 141 1.53 -15.30 8.56
C LYS A 141 2.82 -16.05 8.22
N ASP A 142 2.86 -16.76 7.10
CA ASP A 142 4.05 -17.49 6.67
C ASP A 142 5.03 -16.56 5.93
N ALA A 143 6.06 -16.13 6.64
CA ALA A 143 7.14 -15.32 6.07
C ALA A 143 8.10 -16.13 5.17
N SER A 144 7.98 -17.47 5.11
CA SER A 144 8.82 -18.33 4.27
C SER A 144 8.40 -18.36 2.80
N GLY A 145 7.31 -17.68 2.44
CA GLY A 145 6.96 -17.42 1.06
C GLY A 145 8.09 -16.74 0.29
N GLU A 146 8.42 -17.24 -0.89
CA GLU A 146 9.46 -16.65 -1.72
C GLU A 146 8.98 -15.29 -2.26
N PRO A 147 9.81 -14.24 -2.24
CA PRO A 147 9.39 -12.94 -2.73
C PRO A 147 9.32 -12.91 -4.26
N LEU A 148 8.44 -12.06 -4.79
CA LEU A 148 8.37 -11.75 -6.22
C LEU A 148 9.23 -10.55 -6.65
N ASN A 149 9.81 -9.83 -5.67
CA ASN A 149 10.74 -8.68 -5.79
C ASN A 149 10.39 -7.63 -6.86
N CYS A 150 10.12 -6.40 -6.43
CA CYS A 150 9.80 -5.30 -7.34
C CYS A 150 10.99 -4.88 -8.23
N GLY A 151 12.13 -4.46 -7.63
CA GLY A 151 13.25 -3.85 -8.36
C GLY A 151 14.13 -4.85 -9.11
N SER A 152 14.08 -6.12 -8.72
CA SER A 152 14.73 -7.25 -9.41
C SER A 152 13.75 -8.42 -9.54
N PRO A 153 12.80 -8.34 -10.49
CA PRO A 153 11.73 -9.32 -10.66
C PRO A 153 12.25 -10.75 -10.77
N VAL A 154 11.71 -11.63 -9.92
CA VAL A 154 12.05 -13.06 -9.92
C VAL A 154 11.01 -13.83 -10.72
N GLN A 155 11.48 -14.68 -11.63
CA GLN A 155 10.61 -15.60 -12.36
C GLN A 155 10.24 -16.80 -11.49
N LYS A 156 8.95 -17.11 -11.44
CA LYS A 156 8.40 -18.31 -10.81
C LYS A 156 7.81 -19.22 -11.87
N THR A 157 8.03 -20.52 -11.73
CA THR A 157 7.39 -21.53 -12.58
C THR A 157 6.22 -22.13 -11.82
N VAL A 158 5.04 -22.08 -12.42
CA VAL A 158 3.81 -22.69 -11.89
C VAL A 158 3.41 -23.82 -12.83
N ARG A 159 3.18 -25.01 -12.27
CA ARG A 159 2.54 -26.09 -13.01
C ARG A 159 1.06 -25.80 -13.12
N ILE A 160 0.53 -25.83 -14.33
CA ILE A 160 -0.87 -25.59 -14.64
C ILE A 160 -1.47 -26.84 -15.26
N SER A 161 -2.69 -27.16 -14.86
CA SER A 161 -3.43 -28.30 -15.40
C SER A 161 -4.08 -27.91 -16.73
N PRO A 162 -3.96 -28.72 -17.79
CA PRO A 162 -4.66 -28.47 -19.04
C PRO A 162 -6.17 -28.72 -18.95
N THR A 163 -6.63 -29.45 -17.92
CA THR A 163 -8.03 -29.92 -17.82
C THR A 163 -8.75 -29.47 -16.54
N ALA A 164 -8.07 -28.73 -15.67
CA ALA A 164 -8.64 -28.27 -14.40
C ALA A 164 -8.09 -26.91 -14.00
N ASP A 165 -8.84 -26.20 -13.17
CA ASP A 165 -8.38 -24.94 -12.61
C ASP A 165 -7.15 -25.18 -11.71
N THR A 166 -6.16 -24.31 -11.86
CA THR A 166 -4.95 -24.31 -11.04
C THR A 166 -4.88 -23.02 -10.24
N GLU A 167 -4.81 -23.15 -8.91
CA GLU A 167 -4.62 -22.02 -8.00
C GLU A 167 -3.13 -21.82 -7.71
N TRP A 168 -2.64 -20.60 -7.95
CA TRP A 168 -1.35 -20.14 -7.45
C TRP A 168 -1.54 -19.15 -6.30
N PRO A 169 -1.35 -19.60 -5.04
CA PRO A 169 -1.61 -18.78 -3.87
C PRO A 169 -0.47 -17.81 -3.56
N LEU A 170 -0.83 -16.59 -3.19
CA LEU A 170 0.06 -15.46 -2.91
C LEU A 170 -0.37 -14.69 -1.66
N ASN A 171 0.53 -13.87 -1.15
CA ASN A 171 0.25 -12.94 -0.07
C ASN A 171 0.86 -11.57 -0.35
N ALA A 172 0.07 -10.52 -0.08
CA ALA A 172 0.53 -9.15 -0.03
C ALA A 172 0.70 -8.73 1.44
N ARG A 173 1.88 -8.22 1.81
CA ARG A 173 2.20 -7.78 3.18
C ARG A 173 2.64 -6.32 3.15
N LEU A 174 2.08 -5.50 4.03
CA LEU A 174 2.58 -4.14 4.24
C LEU A 174 3.87 -4.20 5.05
N VAL A 175 4.86 -3.45 4.60
CA VAL A 175 6.21 -3.42 5.17
C VAL A 175 6.68 -1.98 5.28
N VAL A 176 7.69 -1.75 6.12
CA VAL A 176 8.43 -0.48 6.12
C VAL A 176 9.20 -0.37 4.81
N ALA A 177 8.95 0.69 4.04
CA ALA A 177 9.61 0.91 2.76
C ALA A 177 11.10 1.20 2.97
N ALA A 178 11.97 0.43 2.34
CA ALA A 178 13.40 0.69 2.40
C ALA A 178 13.76 2.04 1.76
N PRO A 179 14.83 2.73 2.21
CA PRO A 179 15.71 2.35 3.33
C PRO A 179 15.24 2.94 4.67
N ASN A 180 13.96 3.27 4.81
CA ASN A 180 13.46 3.95 6.01
C ASN A 180 13.46 3.04 7.24
N SER A 181 13.47 3.64 8.43
CA SER A 181 13.23 2.95 9.70
C SER A 181 11.74 2.99 10.08
N SER A 182 11.37 2.21 11.10
CA SER A 182 10.02 2.17 11.67
C SER A 182 9.47 3.54 12.05
N ASP A 183 10.34 4.44 12.51
CA ASP A 183 9.95 5.75 13.03
C ASP A 183 9.54 6.73 11.92
N ALA A 184 9.86 6.40 10.67
CA ALA A 184 9.45 7.19 9.50
C ALA A 184 8.04 6.84 9.01
N VAL A 185 7.43 5.78 9.56
CA VAL A 185 6.08 5.34 9.17
C VAL A 185 5.06 6.34 9.68
N THR A 186 4.31 6.93 8.75
CA THR A 186 3.22 7.85 9.07
C THR A 186 1.92 7.38 8.45
N ALA A 187 0.81 7.69 9.11
CA ALA A 187 -0.51 7.37 8.61
C ALA A 187 -0.83 8.20 7.36
N GLY A 188 -1.71 7.64 6.53
CA GLY A 188 -2.22 8.27 5.33
C GLY A 188 -2.63 7.23 4.29
N SER A 189 -2.92 7.73 3.10
CA SER A 189 -3.38 6.95 1.97
C SER A 189 -2.23 6.19 1.34
N PHE A 190 -2.49 4.93 1.00
CA PHE A 190 -1.56 4.04 0.33
C PHE A 190 -2.21 3.45 -0.92
N SER A 191 -1.47 3.48 -2.02
CA SER A 191 -1.80 2.67 -3.18
C SER A 191 -0.52 2.19 -3.84
N SER A 192 -0.58 1.03 -4.48
CA SER A 192 0.51 0.58 -5.34
C SER A 192 -0.06 -0.23 -6.49
N GLN A 193 0.71 -0.41 -7.57
CA GLN A 193 0.23 -1.16 -8.73
C GLN A 193 1.32 -2.03 -9.34
N GLY A 194 0.96 -3.27 -9.67
CA GLY A 194 1.86 -4.27 -10.26
C GLY A 194 1.21 -4.99 -11.44
N THR A 195 2.04 -5.58 -12.29
CA THR A 195 1.63 -6.35 -13.46
C THR A 195 2.27 -7.73 -13.46
N PHE A 196 1.43 -8.75 -13.43
CA PHE A 196 1.87 -10.12 -13.68
C PHE A 196 2.07 -10.31 -15.19
N ASN A 197 3.28 -10.67 -15.56
CA ASN A 197 3.62 -11.12 -16.91
C ASN A 197 3.70 -12.64 -16.87
N ILE A 198 2.91 -13.28 -17.72
CA ILE A 198 2.74 -14.73 -17.76
C ILE A 198 3.16 -15.21 -19.15
N VAL A 199 4.11 -16.13 -19.19
CA VAL A 199 4.59 -16.79 -20.40
C VAL A 199 4.30 -18.27 -20.27
N TYR A 200 3.52 -18.81 -21.19
CA TYR A 200 3.18 -20.23 -21.23
C TYR A 200 4.19 -20.99 -22.09
N GLU A 201 4.46 -22.23 -21.70
CA GLU A 201 5.41 -23.11 -22.41
C GLU A 201 4.73 -24.35 -23.00
#